data_AF-A0A935LKI4-F1
#
_entry.id   AF-A0A935LKI4-F1
#
_cell.length_a   1.000
_cell.length_b   1.000
_cell.length_c   1.000
_cell.angle_alpha   90.00
_cell.angle_beta   90.00
_cell.angle_gamma   90.00
#
_symmetry.space_group_name_H-M   'P 1'
#
loop_
_entity.id
_entity.type
_entity.pdbx_description
1 polymer ?
#
loop_
_entity_poly.entity_id
_entity_poly.type
_entity_poly.pdbx_seq_one_letter_code
_entity_poly.pdbx_strand_id
1 'polypeptide(L)'
;MKGNEISVKELRTDAVEWLQKLHQTLTVKEYGKGTIRNYSQEMKLLFKYYNHKSVVDIRQSDIEQYLQYIKEVHKIGRAKGRSVAQACSFFFKRAMPSA
;
A
#
# COMPACT_ATOMS: atom_id res chain seq x y z
N MET A 1 14.92 -15.72 12.30
CA MET A 1 14.22 -14.56 11.72
C MET A 1 13.48 -15.06 10.48
N LYS A 2 12.15 -15.24 10.52
CA LYS A 2 11.39 -15.67 9.33
C LYS A 2 11.47 -14.53 8.31
N GLY A 3 12.10 -14.81 7.17
CA GLY A 3 12.21 -13.87 6.05
C GLY A 3 10.83 -13.38 5.62
N ASN A 4 10.76 -12.14 5.15
CA ASN A 4 9.54 -11.39 4.91
C ASN A 4 8.62 -12.10 3.88
N GLU A 5 7.72 -12.98 4.34
CA GLU A 5 6.87 -13.84 3.49
C GLU A 5 6.00 -13.03 2.53
N ILE A 6 5.72 -11.77 2.87
CA ILE A 6 4.96 -10.84 2.02
C ILE A 6 5.74 -10.49 0.76
N SER A 7 7.05 -10.25 0.83
CA SER A 7 7.78 -9.75 -0.34
C SER A 7 7.89 -10.77 -1.48
N VAL A 8 7.70 -12.05 -1.19
CA VAL A 8 7.85 -13.16 -2.15
C VAL A 8 6.57 -13.38 -2.97
N LYS A 9 5.39 -13.00 -2.44
CA LYS A 9 4.12 -13.23 -3.14
C LYS A 9 4.04 -12.45 -4.46
N GLU A 10 3.55 -13.11 -5.51
CA GLU A 10 3.18 -12.44 -6.76
C GLU A 10 1.98 -11.52 -6.52
N LEU A 11 1.89 -10.44 -7.29
CA LEU A 11 0.75 -9.53 -7.23
C LEU A 11 -0.37 -10.07 -8.11
N ARG A 12 -1.61 -9.98 -7.63
CA ARG A 12 -2.80 -10.12 -8.49
C ARG A 12 -2.80 -9.07 -9.62
N THR A 13 -3.48 -9.39 -10.72
CA THR A 13 -3.61 -8.50 -11.87
C THR A 13 -4.23 -7.15 -11.51
N ASP A 14 -5.31 -7.13 -10.71
CA ASP A 14 -5.96 -5.90 -10.27
C ASP A 14 -5.03 -5.03 -9.41
N ALA A 15 -4.18 -5.66 -8.58
CA ALA A 15 -3.16 -4.95 -7.82
C ALA A 15 -2.10 -4.29 -8.70
N VAL A 16 -1.71 -4.90 -9.82
CA VAL A 16 -0.79 -4.30 -10.79
C VAL A 16 -1.41 -3.08 -11.44
N GLU A 17 -2.66 -3.18 -11.90
CA GLU A 17 -3.41 -2.07 -12.52
C GLU A 17 -3.54 -0.87 -11.55
N TRP A 18 -3.88 -1.13 -10.29
CA TRP A 18 -4.00 -0.09 -9.28
C TRP A 18 -2.66 0.56 -8.91
N LEU A 19 -1.56 -0.20 -8.93
CA LEU A 19 -0.22 0.38 -8.76
C LEU A 19 0.17 1.29 -9.92
N GLN A 20 -0.18 0.92 -11.15
CA GLN A 20 0.04 1.78 -12.33
C GLN A 20 -0.79 3.07 -12.23
N LYS A 21 -2.07 2.96 -11.86
CA LYS A 21 -2.94 4.13 -11.64
C LYS A 21 -2.41 5.05 -10.53
N LEU A 22 -1.94 4.50 -9.41
CA LEU A 22 -1.30 5.28 -8.34
C LEU A 22 -0.07 6.02 -8.85
N HIS A 23 0.82 5.32 -9.56
CA HIS A 23 2.03 5.91 -10.12
C HIS A 23 1.69 7.06 -11.07
N GLN A 24 0.77 6.84 -12.02
CA GLN A 24 0.30 7.87 -12.95
C GLN A 24 -0.31 9.06 -12.21
N THR A 25 -1.16 8.81 -11.22
CA THR A 25 -1.81 9.88 -10.43
C THR A 25 -0.79 10.75 -9.70
N LEU A 26 0.23 10.15 -9.10
CA LEU A 26 1.29 10.88 -8.41
C LEU A 26 2.18 11.66 -9.41
N THR A 27 2.48 11.07 -10.57
CA THR A 27 3.26 11.72 -11.63
C THR A 27 2.52 12.93 -12.21
N VAL A 28 1.23 12.80 -12.54
CA VAL A 28 0.41 13.90 -13.08
C VAL A 28 0.25 15.04 -12.08
N LYS A 29 0.24 14.73 -10.78
CA LYS A 29 0.20 15.72 -9.70
C LYS A 29 1.59 16.25 -9.29
N GLU A 30 2.62 15.94 -10.07
CA GLU A 30 4.00 16.41 -9.89
C GLU A 30 4.60 16.11 -8.49
N TYR A 31 4.22 14.97 -7.91
CA TYR A 31 4.84 14.53 -6.66
C TYR A 31 6.32 14.20 -6.88
N GLY A 32 7.16 14.52 -5.88
CA GLY A 32 8.59 14.20 -5.93
C GLY A 32 8.85 12.70 -6.07
N LYS A 33 9.94 12.35 -6.78
CA LYS A 33 10.35 10.95 -7.06
C LYS A 33 10.43 10.06 -5.81
N GLY A 34 10.88 10.63 -4.68
CA GLY A 34 10.92 9.94 -3.40
C GLY A 34 9.54 9.53 -2.89
N THR A 35 8.56 10.42 -3.01
CA THR A 35 7.16 10.16 -2.63
C THR A 35 6.54 9.12 -3.54
N ILE A 36 6.74 9.24 -4.86
CA ILE A 36 6.26 8.27 -5.85
C ILE A 36 6.75 6.87 -5.48
N ARG A 37 8.07 6.72 -5.30
CA ARG A 37 8.69 5.43 -4.93
C ARG A 37 8.14 4.91 -3.61
N ASN A 38 8.03 5.76 -2.60
CA ASN A 38 7.55 5.38 -1.28
C ASN A 38 6.10 4.87 -1.35
N TYR A 39 5.19 5.65 -1.94
CA TYR A 39 3.77 5.30 -1.98
C TYR A 39 3.51 4.05 -2.81
N SER A 40 4.15 3.90 -3.98
CA SER A 40 4.07 2.67 -4.78
C SER A 40 4.57 1.45 -4.00
N GLN A 41 5.64 1.58 -3.23
CA GLN A 41 6.18 0.47 -2.45
C GLN A 41 5.27 0.09 -1.28
N GLU A 42 4.69 1.06 -0.56
CA GLU A 42 3.75 0.77 0.53
C GLU A 42 2.49 0.07 0.01
N MET A 43 1.91 0.54 -1.09
CA MET A 43 0.73 -0.10 -1.67
C MET A 43 1.05 -1.50 -2.19
N LYS A 44 2.23 -1.69 -2.79
CA LYS A 44 2.70 -3.02 -3.21
C LYS A 44 2.74 -4.00 -2.04
N LEU A 45 3.24 -3.57 -0.88
CA LEU A 45 3.30 -4.43 0.31
C LEU A 45 1.90 -4.73 0.87
N LEU A 46 1.02 -3.73 0.94
CA LEU A 46 -0.38 -3.93 1.34
C LEU A 46 -1.08 -4.94 0.44
N PHE A 47 -0.93 -4.82 -0.89
CA PHE A 47 -1.58 -5.73 -1.83
C PHE A 47 -1.02 -7.15 -1.76
N LYS A 48 0.30 -7.30 -1.51
CA LYS A 48 0.89 -8.62 -1.24
C LYS A 48 0.40 -9.23 0.08
N TYR A 49 0.14 -8.41 1.09
CA TYR A 49 -0.44 -8.89 2.35
C TYR A 49 -1.87 -9.42 2.11
N TYR A 50 -2.70 -8.66 1.40
CA TYR A 50 -4.06 -9.03 1.00
C TYR A 50 -4.14 -9.71 -0.39
N ASN A 51 -3.17 -10.56 -0.76
CA ASN A 51 -3.12 -11.14 -2.11
C ASN A 51 -4.30 -12.07 -2.47
N HIS A 52 -5.13 -12.42 -1.49
CA HIS A 52 -6.34 -13.21 -1.66
C HIS A 52 -7.60 -12.33 -1.85
N LYS A 53 -7.47 -11.01 -1.74
CA LYS A 53 -8.56 -10.04 -1.76
C LYS A 53 -8.37 -9.10 -2.95
N SER A 54 -9.46 -8.71 -3.62
CA SER A 54 -9.35 -7.67 -4.63
C SER A 54 -9.02 -6.33 -3.97
N VAL A 55 -8.26 -5.47 -4.65
CA VAL A 55 -7.91 -4.15 -4.12
C VAL A 55 -9.16 -3.32 -3.84
N VAL A 56 -10.19 -3.43 -4.68
CA VAL A 56 -11.45 -2.70 -4.49
C VAL A 56 -12.27 -3.20 -3.31
N ASP A 57 -11.91 -4.35 -2.72
CA ASP A 57 -12.54 -4.94 -1.53
C ASP A 57 -11.75 -4.69 -0.25
N ILE A 58 -10.60 -4.01 -0.33
CA ILE A 58 -9.87 -3.55 0.85
C ILE A 58 -10.67 -2.42 1.48
N ARG A 59 -10.93 -2.56 2.79
CA ARG A 59 -11.71 -1.62 3.61
C ARG A 59 -10.82 -1.03 4.69
N GLN A 60 -11.36 -0.04 5.41
CA GLN A 60 -10.67 0.61 6.53
C GLN A 60 -10.17 -0.40 7.59
N SER A 61 -10.98 -1.41 7.93
CA SER A 61 -10.60 -2.47 8.87
C SER A 61 -9.39 -3.29 8.42
N ASP A 62 -9.25 -3.52 7.11
CA ASP A 62 -8.10 -4.22 6.54
C ASP A 62 -6.82 -3.36 6.66
N ILE A 63 -6.95 -2.04 6.43
CA ILE A 63 -5.81 -1.11 6.58
C ILE A 63 -5.34 -1.07 8.03
N GLU A 64 -6.26 -1.03 8.99
CA GLU A 64 -5.96 -1.05 10.42
C GLU A 64 -5.27 -2.35 10.84
N GLN A 65 -5.78 -3.49 10.38
CA GLN A 65 -5.17 -4.79 10.63
C GLN A 65 -3.76 -4.89 10.02
N TYR A 66 -3.55 -4.39 8.80
CA TYR A 66 -2.22 -4.34 8.20
C TYR A 66 -1.27 -3.44 8.98
N LEU A 67 -1.71 -2.25 9.42
CA LEU A 67 -0.90 -1.34 10.24
C LEU A 67 -0.52 -1.97 11.59
N GLN A 68 -1.44 -2.70 12.21
CA GLN A 68 -1.15 -3.46 13.43
C GLN A 68 -0.13 -4.57 13.15
N TYR A 69 -0.34 -5.36 12.10
CA TYR A 69 0.59 -6.41 11.69
C TYR A 69 2.02 -5.89 11.50
N ILE A 70 2.21 -4.82 10.72
CA ILE A 70 3.57 -4.30 10.47
C ILE A 70 4.21 -3.71 11.74
N LYS A 71 3.41 -3.16 12.66
CA LYS A 71 3.88 -2.69 13.97
C LYS A 71 4.35 -3.86 14.84
N GLU A 72 3.61 -4.95 14.87
CA GLU A 72 3.88 -6.09 15.74
C GLU A 72 4.97 -7.00 15.18
N VAL A 73 4.96 -7.27 13.87
CA VAL A 73 5.84 -8.23 13.21
C VAL A 73 7.13 -7.58 12.72
N HIS A 74 7.05 -6.41 12.08
CA HIS A 74 8.23 -5.71 11.57
C HIS A 74 8.79 -4.66 12.55
N LYS A 75 8.18 -4.52 13.74
CA LYS A 75 8.60 -3.59 14.80
C LYS A 75 8.83 -2.17 14.28
N ILE A 76 7.97 -1.71 13.37
CA ILE A 76 8.15 -0.40 12.75
C ILE A 76 8.02 0.74 13.78
N GLY A 77 8.87 1.75 13.64
CA GLY A 77 8.78 2.97 14.43
C GLY A 77 7.63 3.90 13.98
N ARG A 78 7.31 4.90 14.80
CA ARG A 78 6.22 5.86 14.56
C ARG A 78 6.31 6.54 13.18
N ALA A 79 7.51 6.94 12.77
CA ALA A 79 7.72 7.64 11.50
C ALA A 79 7.31 6.77 10.30
N LYS A 80 7.71 5.49 10.30
CA LYS A 80 7.32 4.53 9.26
C LYS A 80 5.82 4.27 9.28
N GLY A 81 5.23 4.07 10.46
CA GLY A 81 3.78 3.84 10.59
C GLY A 81 2.96 5.00 10.01
N ARG A 82 3.37 6.25 10.28
CA ARG A 82 2.73 7.43 9.67
C ARG A 82 2.91 7.49 8.16
N SER A 83 4.10 7.16 7.65
CA SER A 83 4.35 7.11 6.21
C SER A 83 3.43 6.10 5.51
N VAL A 84 3.27 4.90 6.07
CA VAL A 84 2.36 3.87 5.54
C VAL A 84 0.90 4.35 5.58
N ALA A 85 0.46 4.88 6.72
CA ALA A 85 -0.92 5.39 6.86
C ALA A 85 -1.23 6.54 5.88
N GLN A 86 -0.26 7.43 5.64
CA GLN A 86 -0.40 8.50 4.64
C GLN A 86 -0.50 7.94 3.22
N ALA A 87 0.31 6.95 2.86
CA ALA A 87 0.24 6.29 1.55
C ALA A 87 -1.13 5.61 1.36
N CYS A 88 -1.63 4.88 2.37
CA CYS A 88 -2.96 4.27 2.35
C CYS A 88 -4.05 5.34 2.18
N SER A 89 -4.02 6.40 3.00
CA SER A 89 -5.03 7.46 2.91
C SER A 89 -5.00 8.17 1.57
N PHE A 90 -3.83 8.39 0.96
CA PHE A 90 -3.75 8.96 -0.38
C PHE A 90 -4.37 8.03 -1.41
N PHE A 91 -4.01 6.74 -1.38
CA PHE A 91 -4.48 5.77 -2.35
C PHE A 91 -6.02 5.65 -2.33
N PHE A 92 -6.61 5.33 -1.18
CA PHE A 92 -8.05 5.05 -1.07
C PHE A 92 -8.94 6.30 -1.15
N LYS A 93 -8.40 7.51 -0.95
CA LYS A 93 -9.20 8.74 -1.06
C LYS A 93 -8.98 9.51 -2.36
N ARG A 94 -7.86 9.30 -3.04
CA ARG A 94 -7.46 10.13 -4.19
C ARG A 94 -7.06 9.35 -5.44
N ALA A 95 -6.47 8.16 -5.29
CA ALA A 95 -6.06 7.35 -6.44
C ALA A 95 -7.14 6.33 -6.85
N MET A 96 -7.90 5.83 -5.89
CA MET A 96 -9.09 5.01 -6.07
C MET A 96 -10.31 5.85 -5.69
N PRO A 97 -10.87 6.64 -6.61
CA PRO A 97 -12.13 7.32 -6.33
C PRO A 97 -13.21 6.27 -6.06
N SER A 98 -13.91 6.42 -4.94
CA SER A 98 -15.18 5.74 -4.71
C SER A 98 -16.11 6.14 -5.86
N ALA A 99 -16.69 5.15 -6.55
CA ALA A 99 -17.79 5.41 -7.47
C ALA A 99 -18.94 6.10 -6.73
#